data_AF-A0A8T4FJL5-F1
#
_entry.id   AF-A0A8T4FJL5-F1
#
_cell.length_a   1.000
_cell.length_b   1.000
_cell.length_c   1.000
_cell.angle_alpha   90.00
_cell.angle_beta   90.00
_cell.angle_gamma   90.00
#
_symmetry.space_group_name_H-M   'P 1'
#
loop_
_entity.id
_entity.type
_entity.pdbx_description
1 polymer ?
#
loop_
_entity_poly.entity_id
_entity_poly.type
_entity_poly.pdbx_seq_one_letter_code
_entity_poly.pdbx_strand_id
1 'polypeptide(L)'
;MNQIYVIGHKNPDTDSVCSAIGYAEFLNKTRDGRYIPAVCGEINPETKFALEKFGASAPQYIESVVPNISDLPFTYKFSAKSDIPAIEIIAMMEDYNVRNIPITDGAGKLMGLMSEHGLAQAYVSRQSISQLLLPPIKVDVLTRILNAKVLSAAREIIEGRVYISIDALHVILSKITKNDVAIVGDDEPSQLALISAGIAALIIADGAPVGDRVITAAKEKGVTLIATNLDAFGVGKM
;
A
#
# COMPACT_ATOMS: atom_id res chain seq x y z
N MET A 1 -4.08 5.41 -32.03
CA MET A 1 -4.64 6.48 -32.88
C MET A 1 -5.76 7.14 -32.12
N ASN A 2 -5.66 8.44 -31.85
CA ASN A 2 -6.73 9.17 -31.17
C ASN A 2 -7.95 9.29 -32.09
N GLN A 3 -9.13 8.98 -31.56
CA GLN A 3 -10.41 9.29 -32.21
C GLN A 3 -10.72 10.76 -31.97
N ILE A 4 -11.15 11.48 -33.00
CA ILE A 4 -11.51 12.90 -32.94
C ILE A 4 -12.98 13.03 -33.32
N TYR A 5 -13.80 13.55 -32.42
CA TYR A 5 -15.21 13.81 -32.70
C TYR A 5 -15.38 15.16 -33.38
N VAL A 6 -16.19 15.19 -34.45
CA VAL A 6 -16.57 16.40 -35.18
C VAL A 6 -18.00 16.73 -34.82
N ILE A 7 -18.19 17.85 -34.11
CA ILE A 7 -19.48 18.24 -33.54
C ILE A 7 -19.91 19.59 -34.13
N GLY A 8 -21.19 19.69 -34.49
CA GLY A 8 -21.83 20.93 -34.91
C GLY A 8 -22.34 21.77 -33.73
N HIS A 9 -23.53 22.34 -33.87
CA HIS A 9 -24.15 23.15 -32.83
C HIS A 9 -24.57 22.30 -31.61
N LYS A 10 -24.65 22.95 -30.44
CA LYS A 10 -25.14 22.34 -29.19
C LYS A 10 -26.55 21.76 -29.35
N ASN A 11 -27.42 22.51 -30.03
CA ASN A 11 -28.74 22.05 -30.44
C ASN A 11 -28.67 21.68 -31.92
N PRO A 12 -28.66 20.38 -32.28
CA PRO A 12 -28.37 19.94 -33.64
C PRO A 12 -29.55 20.22 -34.59
N ASP A 13 -29.38 21.23 -35.42
CA ASP A 13 -30.16 21.51 -36.63
C ASP A 13 -29.62 20.73 -37.85
N THR A 14 -30.45 20.63 -38.89
CA THR A 14 -30.16 19.80 -40.09
C THR A 14 -28.83 20.17 -40.73
N ASP A 15 -28.56 21.46 -40.86
CA ASP A 15 -27.33 22.01 -41.46
C ASP A 15 -26.09 21.71 -40.61
N SER A 16 -26.16 21.84 -39.28
CA SER A 16 -25.02 21.51 -38.43
C SER A 16 -24.73 20.01 -38.40
N VAL A 17 -25.76 19.16 -38.44
CA VAL A 17 -25.62 17.70 -38.55
C VAL A 17 -25.00 17.29 -39.88
N CYS A 18 -25.54 17.79 -41.00
CA CYS A 18 -25.00 17.49 -42.32
C CYS A 18 -23.57 18.01 -42.48
N SER A 19 -23.27 19.19 -41.93
CA SER A 19 -21.90 19.75 -41.93
C SER A 19 -20.94 18.89 -41.14
N ALA A 20 -21.32 18.39 -39.96
CA ALA A 20 -20.49 17.50 -39.16
C ALA A 20 -20.18 16.19 -39.90
N ILE A 21 -21.18 15.59 -40.56
CA ILE A 21 -21.02 14.37 -41.39
C ILE A 21 -20.06 14.64 -42.55
N GLY A 22 -20.34 15.68 -43.34
CA GLY A 22 -19.55 16.01 -44.51
C GLY A 22 -18.10 16.37 -44.16
N TYR A 23 -17.90 17.10 -43.07
CA TYR A 23 -16.57 17.50 -42.64
C TYR A 23 -15.77 16.32 -42.05
N ALA A 24 -16.40 15.44 -41.26
CA ALA A 24 -15.75 14.22 -40.79
C ALA A 24 -15.31 13.32 -41.95
N GLU A 25 -16.17 13.14 -42.96
CA GLU A 25 -15.84 12.38 -44.17
C GLU A 25 -14.68 13.00 -44.96
N PHE A 26 -14.69 14.33 -45.12
CA PHE A 26 -13.59 15.06 -45.75
C PHE A 26 -12.27 14.87 -45.00
N LEU A 27 -12.29 14.98 -43.66
CA LEU A 27 -11.09 14.81 -42.83
C LEU A 27 -10.55 13.38 -42.91
N ASN A 28 -11.41 12.36 -42.87
CA ASN A 28 -10.99 10.97 -43.03
C ASN A 28 -10.36 10.67 -44.40
N LYS A 29 -10.69 11.44 -45.45
CA LYS A 29 -10.09 11.30 -46.79
C LYS A 29 -8.81 12.10 -46.98
N THR A 30 -8.61 13.16 -46.19
CA THR A 30 -7.54 14.14 -46.42
C THR A 30 -6.49 14.20 -45.32
N ARG A 31 -6.74 13.59 -44.16
CA ARG A 31 -5.83 13.59 -43.00
C ARG A 31 -5.70 12.20 -42.39
N ASP A 32 -4.53 11.96 -41.80
CA ASP A 32 -4.31 10.78 -40.97
C ASP A 32 -5.05 10.92 -39.64
N GLY A 33 -5.93 9.97 -39.34
CA GLY A 33 -6.71 9.96 -38.11
C GLY A 33 -8.04 9.22 -38.26
N ARG A 34 -8.84 9.23 -37.20
CA ARG A 34 -10.22 8.74 -37.23
C ARG A 34 -11.15 9.84 -36.76
N TYR A 35 -11.85 10.46 -37.70
CA TYR A 35 -12.80 11.54 -37.47
C TYR A 35 -14.22 10.98 -37.46
N ILE A 36 -14.97 11.18 -36.38
CA ILE A 36 -16.31 10.61 -36.20
C ILE A 36 -17.30 11.76 -36.07
N PRO A 37 -18.34 11.85 -36.94
CA PRO A 37 -19.37 12.86 -36.77
C PRO A 37 -20.18 12.58 -35.51
N ALA A 38 -20.45 13.61 -34.72
CA ALA A 38 -21.18 13.50 -33.46
C ALA A 38 -22.10 14.70 -33.20
N VAL A 39 -23.08 14.50 -32.32
CA VAL A 39 -24.08 15.51 -31.93
C VAL A 39 -24.25 15.53 -30.41
N CYS A 40 -24.49 16.71 -29.84
CA CYS A 40 -24.67 16.90 -28.39
C CYS A 40 -26.15 17.03 -27.95
N GLY A 41 -27.09 16.67 -28.82
CA GLY A 41 -28.52 16.81 -28.58
C GLY A 41 -29.34 15.80 -29.38
N GLU A 42 -30.64 15.75 -29.11
CA GLU A 42 -31.55 14.91 -29.88
C GLU A 42 -31.66 15.39 -31.33
N ILE A 43 -31.63 14.44 -32.26
CA ILE A 43 -31.82 14.72 -33.68
C ILE A 43 -33.29 15.09 -33.91
N ASN A 44 -33.52 16.28 -34.45
CA ASN A 44 -34.88 16.73 -34.75
C ASN A 44 -35.52 15.89 -35.90
N PRO A 45 -36.87 15.91 -36.05
CA PRO A 45 -37.56 15.11 -37.06
C PRO A 45 -37.15 15.40 -38.51
N GLU A 46 -36.82 16.65 -38.84
CA GLU A 46 -36.38 17.05 -40.17
C GLU A 46 -35.04 16.41 -40.53
N THR A 47 -34.05 16.52 -39.63
CA THR A 47 -32.75 15.89 -39.77
C THR A 47 -32.89 14.37 -39.86
N LYS A 48 -33.74 13.76 -39.02
CA LYS A 48 -33.99 12.32 -39.06
C LYS A 48 -34.55 11.89 -40.41
N PHE A 49 -35.55 12.59 -40.93
CA PHE A 49 -36.11 12.34 -42.25
C PHE A 49 -35.06 12.46 -43.36
N ALA A 50 -34.20 13.48 -43.30
CA ALA A 50 -33.12 13.66 -44.27
C ALA A 50 -32.13 12.49 -44.23
N LEU A 51 -31.67 12.09 -43.05
CA LEU A 51 -30.77 10.95 -42.87
C LEU A 51 -31.36 9.65 -43.44
N GLU A 52 -32.63 9.35 -43.11
CA GLU A 52 -33.33 8.17 -43.61
C GLU A 52 -33.52 8.20 -45.13
N LYS A 53 -33.95 9.35 -45.68
CA LYS A 53 -34.20 9.52 -47.12
C LYS A 53 -32.94 9.30 -47.96
N PHE A 54 -31.78 9.72 -47.46
CA PHE A 54 -30.50 9.60 -48.16
C PHE A 54 -29.69 8.37 -47.71
N GLY A 55 -30.21 7.55 -46.81
CA GLY A 55 -29.51 6.35 -46.31
C GLY A 55 -28.25 6.66 -45.52
N ALA A 56 -28.12 7.86 -44.95
CA ALA A 56 -26.97 8.27 -44.17
C ALA A 56 -27.11 7.81 -42.71
N SER A 57 -26.02 7.32 -42.11
CA SER A 57 -26.01 6.96 -40.70
C SER A 57 -26.11 8.21 -39.81
N ALA A 58 -26.93 8.13 -38.77
CA ALA A 58 -26.99 9.19 -37.76
C ALA A 58 -25.61 9.37 -37.07
N PRO A 59 -25.18 10.62 -36.81
CA PRO A 59 -23.97 10.87 -36.03
C PRO A 59 -24.04 10.25 -34.63
N GLN A 60 -22.86 10.02 -34.04
CA GLN A 60 -22.78 9.51 -32.68
C GLN A 60 -23.32 10.55 -31.68
N TYR A 61 -24.24 10.15 -30.81
CA TYR A 61 -24.67 11.00 -29.72
C TYR A 61 -23.61 11.07 -28.62
N ILE A 62 -23.25 12.29 -28.22
CA ILE A 62 -22.35 12.59 -27.10
C ILE A 62 -23.15 13.36 -26.06
N GLU A 63 -23.38 12.73 -24.91
CA GLU A 63 -24.18 13.30 -23.82
C GLU A 63 -23.56 14.57 -23.24
N SER A 64 -22.22 14.58 -23.08
CA SER A 64 -21.50 15.70 -22.49
C SER A 64 -20.07 15.78 -23.02
N VAL A 65 -19.60 17.01 -23.22
CA VAL A 65 -18.20 17.35 -23.50
C VAL A 65 -17.58 18.11 -22.31
N VAL A 66 -18.25 18.12 -21.16
CA VAL A 66 -17.70 18.68 -19.93
C VAL A 66 -16.52 17.82 -19.50
N PRO A 67 -15.35 18.42 -19.20
CA PRO A 67 -14.18 17.68 -18.75
C PRO A 67 -14.46 16.92 -17.45
N ASN A 68 -14.05 15.65 -17.41
CA ASN A 68 -14.16 14.76 -16.27
C ASN A 68 -12.78 14.48 -15.66
N ILE A 69 -12.75 13.97 -14.42
CA ILE A 69 -11.49 13.53 -13.78
C ILE A 69 -10.78 12.47 -14.63
N SER A 70 -11.54 11.64 -15.36
CA SER A 70 -11.01 10.64 -16.29
C SER A 70 -10.18 11.22 -17.45
N ASP A 71 -10.37 12.51 -17.74
CA ASP A 71 -9.66 13.19 -18.82
C ASP A 71 -8.28 13.71 -18.36
N LEU A 72 -8.04 13.71 -17.05
CA LEU A 72 -6.75 14.03 -16.48
C LEU A 72 -5.81 12.82 -16.56
N PRO A 73 -4.53 13.03 -16.90
CA PRO A 73 -3.53 11.96 -16.82
C PRO A 73 -3.49 11.41 -15.40
N PHE A 74 -3.67 10.10 -15.25
CA PHE A 74 -3.61 9.46 -13.94
C PHE A 74 -2.14 9.36 -13.48
N THR A 75 -1.73 10.31 -12.64
CA THR A 75 -0.33 10.45 -12.21
C THR A 75 0.06 9.48 -11.08
N TYR A 76 -0.92 8.97 -10.32
CA TYR A 76 -0.68 8.15 -9.13
C TYR A 76 -0.79 6.66 -9.42
N LYS A 77 0.32 5.99 -9.73
CA LYS A 77 0.31 4.56 -10.12
C LYS A 77 0.60 3.60 -8.96
N PHE A 78 0.89 4.12 -7.77
CA PHE A 78 1.38 3.32 -6.66
C PHE A 78 0.28 3.15 -5.62
N SER A 79 0.13 1.92 -5.13
CA SER A 79 -0.70 1.59 -3.97
C SER A 79 0.00 0.51 -3.16
N ALA A 80 -0.33 0.42 -1.87
CA ALA A 80 0.12 -0.63 -0.98
C ALA A 80 -1.06 -1.52 -0.59
N LYS A 81 -0.81 -2.82 -0.37
CA LYS A 81 -1.81 -3.72 0.20
C LYS A 81 -1.95 -3.47 1.70
N SER A 82 -3.12 -3.82 2.25
CA SER A 82 -3.44 -3.61 3.67
C SER A 82 -2.60 -4.44 4.66
N ASP A 83 -1.84 -5.43 4.19
CA ASP A 83 -0.97 -6.31 4.97
C ASP A 83 0.52 -5.89 4.95
N ILE A 84 0.85 -4.79 4.27
CA ILE A 84 2.20 -4.25 4.21
C ILE A 84 2.51 -3.45 5.49
N PRO A 85 3.67 -3.69 6.15
CA PRO A 85 4.12 -2.88 7.28
C PRO A 85 4.23 -1.39 6.96
N ALA A 86 3.92 -0.53 7.94
CA ALA A 86 4.02 0.92 7.78
C ALA A 86 5.43 1.40 7.36
N ILE A 87 6.49 0.74 7.84
CA ILE A 87 7.88 1.07 7.48
C ILE A 87 8.18 0.82 6.00
N GLU A 88 7.56 -0.20 5.40
CA GLU A 88 7.69 -0.46 3.95
C GLU A 88 6.90 0.59 3.15
N ILE A 89 5.77 1.05 3.65
CA ILE A 89 5.01 2.15 3.02
C ILE A 89 5.81 3.46 3.08
N ILE A 90 6.53 3.73 4.17
CA ILE A 90 7.46 4.87 4.27
C ILE A 90 8.56 4.75 3.21
N ALA A 91 9.17 3.57 3.06
CA ALA A 91 10.17 3.35 2.01
C ALA A 91 9.58 3.58 0.60
N MET A 92 8.35 3.13 0.33
CA MET A 92 7.66 3.42 -0.93
C MET A 92 7.43 4.92 -1.15
N MET A 93 7.09 5.68 -0.12
CA MET A 93 6.94 7.14 -0.21
C MET A 93 8.25 7.81 -0.63
N GLU A 94 9.38 7.37 -0.07
CA GLU A 94 10.71 7.86 -0.45
C GLU A 94 11.10 7.44 -1.87
N ASP A 95 11.02 6.15 -2.19
CA ASP A 95 11.40 5.58 -3.49
C ASP A 95 10.64 6.20 -4.66
N TYR A 96 9.33 6.44 -4.47
CA TYR A 96 8.48 7.02 -5.51
C TYR A 96 8.37 8.55 -5.41
N ASN A 97 9.01 9.17 -4.41
CA ASN A 97 8.93 10.60 -4.11
C ASN A 97 7.47 11.11 -4.03
N VAL A 98 6.64 10.40 -3.25
CA VAL A 98 5.22 10.71 -3.03
C VAL A 98 4.93 10.82 -1.55
N ARG A 99 4.00 11.70 -1.17
CA ARG A 99 3.65 11.92 0.25
C ARG A 99 2.48 11.08 0.75
N ASN A 100 1.77 10.43 -0.17
CA ASN A 100 0.57 9.67 0.14
C ASN A 100 0.57 8.36 -0.65
N ILE A 101 0.23 7.27 0.03
CA ILE A 101 0.09 5.95 -0.59
C ILE A 101 -1.33 5.45 -0.32
N PRO A 102 -2.15 5.26 -1.38
CA PRO A 102 -3.43 4.58 -1.29
C PRO A 102 -3.23 3.16 -0.78
N ILE A 103 -4.07 2.75 0.17
CA ILE A 103 -4.12 1.38 0.66
C ILE A 103 -5.27 0.67 -0.03
N THR A 104 -4.99 -0.47 -0.66
CA THR A 104 -5.97 -1.26 -1.42
C THR A 104 -6.13 -2.66 -0.85
N ASP A 105 -7.27 -3.28 -1.08
CA ASP A 105 -7.47 -4.70 -0.84
C ASP A 105 -6.82 -5.58 -1.93
N GLY A 106 -7.00 -6.90 -1.83
CA GLY A 106 -6.49 -7.86 -2.82
C GLY A 106 -7.12 -7.74 -4.22
N ALA A 107 -8.28 -7.10 -4.34
CA ALA A 107 -8.97 -6.84 -5.61
C ALA A 107 -8.63 -5.46 -6.21
N GLY A 108 -7.76 -4.67 -5.54
CA GLY A 108 -7.38 -3.33 -5.97
C GLY A 108 -8.40 -2.25 -5.59
N LYS A 109 -9.39 -2.56 -4.74
CA LYS A 109 -10.35 -1.58 -4.24
C LYS A 109 -9.68 -0.72 -3.16
N LEU A 110 -9.89 0.59 -3.24
CA LEU A 110 -9.40 1.53 -2.23
C LEU A 110 -10.02 1.24 -0.86
N MET A 111 -9.16 1.00 0.12
CA MET A 111 -9.51 0.79 1.54
C MET A 111 -9.22 2.01 2.39
N GLY A 112 -8.19 2.79 2.04
CA GLY A 112 -7.80 3.98 2.78
C GLY A 112 -6.60 4.69 2.18
N LEU A 113 -6.03 5.62 2.94
CA LEU A 113 -4.88 6.42 2.54
C LEU A 113 -3.91 6.51 3.71
N MET A 114 -2.65 6.16 3.48
CA MET A 114 -1.57 6.50 4.39
C MET A 114 -0.90 7.77 3.88
N SER A 115 -0.76 8.77 4.75
CA SER A 115 -0.08 10.03 4.43
C SER A 115 1.10 10.24 5.35
N GLU A 116 2.12 10.93 4.85
CA GLU A 116 3.26 11.40 5.63
C GLU A 116 2.80 12.16 6.89
N HIS A 117 1.77 13.02 6.76
CA HIS A 117 1.17 13.73 7.89
C HIS A 117 0.53 12.78 8.92
N GLY A 118 -0.22 11.78 8.48
CA GLY A 118 -0.84 10.79 9.37
C GLY A 118 0.20 9.95 10.12
N LEU A 119 1.29 9.58 9.44
CA LEU A 119 2.43 8.90 10.06
C LEU A 119 3.12 9.78 11.10
N ALA A 120 3.39 11.05 10.76
CA ALA A 120 3.98 12.00 11.69
C ALA A 120 3.09 12.20 12.93
N GLN A 121 1.78 12.35 12.74
CA GLN A 121 0.82 12.45 13.83
C GLN A 121 0.82 11.19 14.70
N ALA A 122 0.78 10.00 14.11
CA ALA A 122 0.81 8.74 14.84
C ALA A 122 2.09 8.59 15.69
N TYR A 123 3.23 9.08 15.18
CA TYR A 123 4.50 9.08 15.91
C TYR A 123 4.50 10.09 17.06
N VAL A 124 4.04 11.33 16.84
CA VAL A 124 4.04 12.41 17.84
C VAL A 124 2.97 12.20 18.93
N SER A 125 1.82 11.62 18.59
CA SER A 125 0.70 11.42 19.51
C SER A 125 0.90 10.27 20.51
N ARG A 126 2.00 9.49 20.41
CA ARG A 126 2.36 8.50 21.43
C ARG A 126 2.83 9.20 22.71
N GLN A 127 1.87 9.65 23.52
CA GLN A 127 2.10 10.29 24.83
C GLN A 127 2.19 9.31 26.01
N SER A 128 1.89 8.03 25.83
CA SER A 128 1.89 7.06 26.93
C SER A 128 3.22 6.32 27.02
N ILE A 129 3.93 6.51 28.14
CA ILE A 129 5.00 5.63 28.62
C ILE A 129 4.33 4.34 29.14
N SER A 130 3.72 3.59 28.23
CA SER A 130 3.11 2.28 28.52
C SER A 130 4.06 1.18 28.10
N GLN A 131 4.02 0.06 28.81
CA GLN A 131 4.78 -1.13 28.43
C GLN A 131 4.48 -1.50 26.97
N LEU A 132 5.54 -1.74 26.19
CA LEU A 132 5.40 -2.08 24.77
C LEU A 132 4.65 -3.42 24.67
N LEU A 133 3.50 -3.38 23.99
CA LEU A 133 2.64 -4.54 23.76
C LEU A 133 2.66 -4.86 22.27
N LEU A 134 3.08 -6.08 21.95
CA LEU A 134 3.06 -6.63 20.62
C LEU A 134 1.68 -7.26 20.37
N PRO A 135 0.86 -6.72 19.45
CA PRO A 135 -0.33 -7.43 19.01
C PRO A 135 0.06 -8.71 18.26
N PRO A 136 -0.87 -9.67 18.07
CA PRO A 136 -0.60 -10.85 17.27
C PRO A 136 -0.10 -10.49 15.87
N ILE A 137 1.17 -10.79 15.64
CA ILE A 137 1.90 -10.51 14.40
C ILE A 137 2.62 -11.77 13.94
N LYS A 138 2.65 -11.99 12.64
CA LYS A 138 3.43 -13.08 12.07
C LYS A 138 4.93 -12.78 12.15
N VAL A 139 5.75 -13.81 12.36
CA VAL A 139 7.20 -13.69 12.46
C VAL A 139 7.81 -13.09 11.19
N ASP A 140 7.30 -13.45 10.02
CA ASP A 140 7.77 -12.90 8.74
C ASP A 140 7.55 -11.37 8.67
N VAL A 141 6.38 -10.88 9.05
CA VAL A 141 6.06 -9.45 9.14
C VAL A 141 6.98 -8.76 10.15
N LEU A 142 7.15 -9.33 11.34
CA LEU A 142 8.04 -8.77 12.37
C LEU A 142 9.49 -8.69 11.87
N THR A 143 9.98 -9.71 11.17
CA THR A 143 11.35 -9.71 10.63
C THR A 143 11.55 -8.67 9.54
N ARG A 144 10.53 -8.39 8.72
CA ARG A 144 10.57 -7.28 7.75
C ARG A 144 10.59 -5.92 8.44
N ILE A 145 9.77 -5.72 9.47
CA ILE A 145 9.75 -4.48 10.27
C ILE A 145 11.13 -4.20 10.87
N LEU A 146 11.77 -5.23 11.43
CA LEU A 146 13.05 -5.10 12.13
C LEU A 146 14.28 -5.28 11.23
N ASN A 147 14.09 -5.47 9.92
CA ASN A 147 15.14 -5.87 8.98
C ASN A 147 16.05 -6.99 9.54
N ALA A 148 15.40 -8.05 10.02
CA ALA A 148 15.99 -9.06 10.88
C ALA A 148 16.07 -10.44 10.20
N LYS A 149 16.96 -11.29 10.71
CA LYS A 149 17.10 -12.69 10.30
C LYS A 149 16.54 -13.62 11.37
N VAL A 150 15.77 -14.62 10.94
CA VAL A 150 15.32 -15.70 11.82
C VAL A 150 16.44 -16.74 11.96
N LEU A 151 16.84 -17.03 13.19
CA LEU A 151 17.83 -18.05 13.53
C LEU A 151 17.16 -19.35 14.01
N SER A 152 15.99 -19.23 14.64
CA SER A 152 15.13 -20.34 15.04
C SER A 152 13.66 -19.92 14.91
N ALA A 153 12.86 -20.66 14.14
CA ALA A 153 11.43 -20.41 13.98
C ALA A 153 10.65 -21.47 14.77
N ALA A 154 10.16 -21.12 15.96
CA ALA A 154 9.36 -22.02 16.78
C ALA A 154 7.86 -21.70 16.74
N ARG A 155 7.51 -20.43 16.52
CA ARG A 155 6.13 -19.95 16.38
C ARG A 155 5.97 -19.18 15.08
N GLU A 156 4.79 -19.28 14.46
CA GLU A 156 4.43 -18.46 13.29
C GLU A 156 3.92 -17.08 13.69
N ILE A 157 3.19 -16.99 14.82
CA ILE A 157 2.59 -15.77 15.35
C ILE A 157 3.13 -15.52 16.76
N ILE A 158 3.46 -14.26 17.05
CA ILE A 158 3.92 -13.79 18.36
C ILE A 158 3.00 -12.66 18.81
N GLU A 159 2.70 -12.63 20.11
CA GLU A 159 1.95 -11.56 20.79
C GLU A 159 2.40 -11.51 22.24
N GLY A 160 2.37 -10.34 22.89
CA GLY A 160 2.67 -10.23 24.31
C GLY A 160 3.39 -8.95 24.68
N ARG A 161 3.88 -8.87 25.92
CA ARG A 161 4.68 -7.73 26.37
C ARG A 161 6.10 -7.88 25.86
N VAL A 162 6.69 -6.75 25.50
CA VAL A 162 8.09 -6.71 25.09
C VAL A 162 8.91 -6.15 26.25
N TYR A 163 9.96 -6.88 26.62
CA TYR A 163 10.93 -6.52 27.64
C TYR A 163 12.26 -6.18 26.99
N ILE A 164 12.85 -5.06 27.38
CA ILE A 164 14.18 -4.65 26.91
C ILE A 164 15.17 -4.93 28.03
N SER A 165 16.31 -5.55 27.72
CA SER A 165 17.38 -5.92 28.66
C SER A 165 18.16 -4.72 29.24
N ILE A 166 17.50 -3.58 29.44
CA ILE A 166 17.97 -2.49 30.30
C ILE A 166 17.66 -2.82 31.77
N ASP A 167 16.55 -3.52 32.02
CA ASP A 167 16.17 -3.98 33.35
C ASP A 167 17.11 -5.09 33.82
N ALA A 168 17.36 -5.14 35.14
CA ALA A 168 18.12 -6.25 35.71
C ALA A 168 17.42 -7.59 35.42
N LEU A 169 18.17 -8.57 34.92
CA LEU A 169 17.64 -9.86 34.44
C LEU A 169 16.66 -10.53 35.42
N HIS A 170 16.95 -10.50 36.72
CA HIS A 170 16.08 -11.08 37.76
C HIS A 170 14.70 -10.41 37.83
N VAL A 171 14.61 -9.10 37.57
CA VAL A 171 13.35 -8.36 37.52
C VAL A 171 12.52 -8.81 36.31
N ILE A 172 13.13 -8.93 35.14
CA ILE A 172 12.47 -9.42 33.92
C ILE A 172 11.94 -10.84 34.16
N LEU A 173 12.79 -11.74 34.65
CA LEU A 173 12.44 -13.14 34.88
C LEU A 173 11.29 -13.32 35.88
N SER A 174 11.11 -12.39 36.84
CA SER A 174 9.98 -12.43 37.78
C SER A 174 8.62 -12.04 37.17
N LYS A 175 8.62 -11.35 36.01
CA LYS A 175 7.40 -10.78 35.39
C LYS A 175 7.06 -11.41 34.04
N ILE A 176 8.06 -11.95 33.35
CA ILE A 176 7.95 -12.45 31.99
C ILE A 176 7.16 -13.76 31.94
N THR A 177 6.42 -13.96 30.86
CA THR A 177 5.60 -15.16 30.63
C THR A 177 5.94 -15.82 29.31
N LYS A 178 5.40 -17.02 29.09
CA LYS A 178 5.63 -17.82 27.86
C LYS A 178 5.15 -17.17 26.56
N ASN A 179 4.38 -16.09 26.63
CA ASN A 179 3.90 -15.35 25.46
C ASN A 179 4.76 -14.11 25.20
N ASP A 180 5.49 -13.62 26.20
CA ASP A 180 6.20 -12.36 26.09
C ASP A 180 7.45 -12.46 25.19
N VAL A 181 7.95 -11.31 24.78
CA VAL A 181 9.13 -11.14 23.92
C VAL A 181 10.21 -10.41 24.72
N ALA A 182 11.46 -10.80 24.53
CA ALA A 182 12.60 -10.09 25.11
C ALA A 182 13.55 -9.59 24.02
N ILE A 183 14.13 -8.41 24.24
CA ILE A 183 15.16 -7.79 23.41
C ILE A 183 16.46 -7.74 24.23
N VAL A 184 17.51 -8.39 23.74
CA VAL A 184 18.81 -8.53 24.43
C VAL A 184 19.94 -8.25 23.45
N GLY A 185 21.02 -7.63 23.93
CA GLY A 185 22.25 -7.46 23.16
C GLY A 185 23.20 -8.65 23.31
N ASP A 186 24.50 -8.36 23.34
CA ASP A 186 25.58 -9.35 23.50
C ASP A 186 25.76 -9.78 24.97
N ASP A 187 24.85 -10.62 25.46
CA ASP A 187 24.89 -11.21 26.80
C ASP A 187 24.34 -12.65 26.78
N GLU A 188 25.20 -13.61 26.40
CA GLU A 188 24.85 -15.03 26.32
C GLU A 188 24.18 -15.58 27.60
N PRO A 189 24.67 -15.30 28.84
CA PRO A 189 23.98 -15.66 30.07
C PRO A 189 22.51 -15.20 30.13
N SER A 190 22.23 -13.94 29.79
CA SER A 190 20.85 -13.42 29.78
C SER A 190 20.02 -14.06 28.67
N GLN A 191 20.58 -14.24 27.48
CA GLN A 191 19.92 -14.90 26.36
C GLN A 191 19.47 -16.33 26.75
N LEU A 192 20.37 -17.12 27.35
CA LEU A 192 20.07 -18.49 27.80
C LEU A 192 19.05 -18.52 28.94
N ALA A 193 19.13 -17.58 29.89
CA ALA A 193 18.17 -17.51 31.00
C ALA A 193 16.75 -17.21 30.50
N LEU A 194 16.61 -16.28 29.55
CA LEU A 194 15.33 -15.91 28.94
C LEU A 194 14.76 -17.03 28.07
N ILE A 195 15.60 -17.74 27.31
CA ILE A 195 15.19 -18.95 26.58
C ILE A 195 14.71 -20.03 27.55
N SER A 196 15.42 -20.21 28.67
CA SER A 196 15.06 -21.20 29.69
C SER A 196 13.74 -20.88 30.39
N ALA A 197 13.39 -19.59 30.50
CA ALA A 197 12.08 -19.14 30.99
C ALA A 197 10.92 -19.45 30.01
N GLY A 198 11.22 -19.87 28.77
CA GLY A 198 10.23 -20.36 27.81
C GLY A 198 9.40 -19.25 27.16
N ILE A 199 9.99 -18.07 26.97
CA ILE A 199 9.36 -16.91 26.31
C ILE A 199 8.95 -17.22 24.86
N ALA A 200 8.08 -16.40 24.26
CA ALA A 200 7.65 -16.66 22.89
C ALA A 200 8.77 -16.39 21.88
N ALA A 201 9.49 -15.30 22.06
CA ALA A 201 10.59 -14.93 21.18
C ALA A 201 11.69 -14.12 21.88
N LEU A 202 12.92 -14.32 21.41
CA LEU A 202 14.09 -13.56 21.79
C LEU A 202 14.60 -12.81 20.56
N ILE A 203 14.71 -11.49 20.66
CA ILE A 203 15.28 -10.61 19.64
C ILE A 203 16.68 -10.21 20.10
N ILE A 204 17.68 -10.59 19.32
CA ILE A 204 19.08 -10.21 19.51
C ILE A 204 19.33 -8.90 18.76
N ALA A 205 19.65 -7.85 19.51
CA ALA A 205 19.89 -6.50 19.00
C ALA A 205 21.39 -6.24 18.71
N ASP A 206 21.69 -5.07 18.16
CA ASP A 206 23.04 -4.53 17.91
C ASP A 206 23.91 -5.38 16.98
N GLY A 207 23.32 -6.30 16.20
CA GLY A 207 24.07 -7.26 15.41
C GLY A 207 24.93 -8.20 16.26
N ALA A 208 24.57 -8.38 17.54
CA ALA A 208 25.35 -9.17 18.48
C ALA A 208 25.51 -10.63 18.00
N PRO A 209 26.69 -11.23 18.21
CA PRO A 209 26.93 -12.60 17.81
C PRO A 209 26.02 -13.56 18.59
N VAL A 210 25.51 -14.57 17.89
CA VAL A 210 24.65 -15.60 18.49
C VAL A 210 25.37 -16.94 18.37
N GLY A 211 25.82 -17.46 19.52
CA GLY A 211 26.50 -18.76 19.58
C GLY A 211 25.57 -19.95 19.34
N ASP A 212 26.12 -21.07 18.86
CA ASP A 212 25.38 -22.30 18.59
C ASP A 212 24.62 -22.83 19.81
N ARG A 213 25.15 -22.60 21.01
CA ARG A 213 24.49 -22.97 22.28
C ARG A 213 23.14 -22.27 22.43
N VAL A 214 23.06 -20.99 22.10
CA VAL A 214 21.85 -20.17 22.19
C VAL A 214 20.84 -20.62 21.14
N ILE A 215 21.29 -20.85 19.90
CA ILE A 215 20.43 -21.34 18.81
C ILE A 215 19.84 -22.72 19.15
N THR A 216 20.68 -23.62 19.68
CA THR A 216 20.26 -24.98 20.07
C THR A 216 19.26 -24.92 21.23
N ALA A 217 19.56 -24.16 22.27
CA ALA A 217 18.65 -23.98 23.40
C ALA A 217 17.29 -23.40 22.97
N ALA A 218 17.29 -22.43 22.05
CA ALA A 218 16.07 -21.84 21.51
C ALA A 218 15.21 -22.88 20.77
N LYS A 219 15.84 -23.74 19.95
CA LYS A 219 15.16 -24.84 19.25
C LYS A 219 14.56 -25.85 20.22
N GLU A 220 15.34 -26.28 21.22
CA GLU A 220 14.89 -27.26 22.23
C GLU A 220 13.75 -26.74 23.11
N LYS A 221 13.77 -25.45 23.45
CA LYS A 221 12.75 -24.81 24.29
C LYS A 221 11.55 -24.26 23.51
N GLY A 222 11.57 -24.34 22.18
CA GLY A 222 10.49 -23.81 21.34
C GLY A 222 10.38 -22.28 21.38
N VAL A 223 11.51 -21.60 21.47
CA VAL A 223 11.60 -20.12 21.46
C VAL A 223 12.00 -19.65 20.06
N THR A 224 11.25 -18.69 19.52
CA THR A 224 11.62 -18.05 18.24
C THR A 224 12.80 -17.11 18.47
N LEU A 225 13.88 -17.26 17.71
CA LEU A 225 15.11 -16.48 17.83
C LEU A 225 15.30 -15.63 16.57
N ILE A 226 15.36 -14.31 16.75
CA ILE A 226 15.47 -13.32 15.69
C ILE A 226 16.71 -12.46 15.97
N ALA A 227 17.50 -12.11 14.96
CA ALA A 227 18.66 -11.24 15.09
C ALA A 227 18.54 -10.04 14.14
N THR A 228 18.81 -8.85 14.64
CA THR A 228 18.77 -7.60 13.89
C THR A 228 19.99 -6.74 14.18
N ASN A 229 20.34 -5.87 13.22
CA ASN A 229 21.39 -4.86 13.37
C ASN A 229 20.86 -3.58 14.06
N LEU A 230 19.56 -3.50 14.35
CA LEU A 230 18.99 -2.41 15.14
C LEU A 230 19.42 -2.53 16.60
N ASP A 231 19.66 -1.39 17.24
CA ASP A 231 19.92 -1.33 18.68
C ASP A 231 18.64 -1.63 19.48
N ALA A 232 18.79 -1.95 20.77
CA ALA A 232 17.66 -2.32 21.61
C ALA A 232 16.56 -1.24 21.65
N PHE A 233 16.95 0.05 21.58
CA PHE A 233 16.02 1.16 21.49
C PHE A 233 15.33 1.24 20.12
N GLY A 234 16.07 1.08 19.02
CA GLY A 234 15.54 1.03 17.67
C GLY A 234 14.52 -0.09 17.48
N VAL A 235 14.78 -1.28 18.03
CA VAL A 235 13.81 -2.38 18.04
C VAL A 235 12.54 -2.00 18.80
N GLY A 236 12.66 -1.36 19.97
CA GLY A 236 11.50 -0.94 20.76
C GLY A 236 10.70 0.23 20.15
N LYS A 237 11.32 0.99 19.24
CA LYS A 237 10.70 2.13 18.56
C LYS A 237 9.88 1.73 17.33
N MET A 238 10.31 0.69 16.60
CA MET A 238 9.65 0.16 15.41
C MET A 238 8.31 -0.51 15.77
#